data_AF-A0A9P7ZLW7-F1
#
_entry.id   AF-A0A9P7ZLW7-F1
#
_cell.length_a   1.000
_cell.length_b   1.000
_cell.length_c   1.000
_cell.angle_alpha   90.00
_cell.angle_beta   90.00
_cell.angle_gamma   90.00
#
_symmetry.space_group_name_H-M   'P 1'
#
loop_
_entity.id
_entity.type
_entity.pdbx_description
1 polymer ?
#
loop_
_entity_poly.entity_id
_entity_poly.type
_entity_poly.pdbx_seq_one_letter_code
_entity_poly.pdbx_strand_id
1 'polypeptide(L)'
;MPLGYYLAQGLIPLGPSSSDEEGGPCELPDGRIVCEPHGLDLMNEDDIASEQRDQRKPYVDRMVPRKGTGKVFFSKFNPPSPTDTPLDLFSGRRRWRTEFMRMTHDVDPWTGIVFTDGACFNNGQSNPKAAWAVHHGIFRNGQLVVDAGRLEMRGPFDDSIREQTSNRAELRAIIAALRFHEWADESFRTLVIATDSSYAVEGATTWCRTWLRNGWRTSQPGNPEVKNRDLWEALLGEAERAHELGLNIELWHIPRGLNTVADGAAKKVAVNYSAPEGWSEDFDAGINAEPYQFVLERHA
;
A
#
# COMPACT_ATOMS: atom_id res chain seq x y z
N MET A 1 -29.35 -40.81 25.96
CA MET A 1 -29.63 -40.35 24.58
C MET A 1 -28.62 -39.26 24.24
N PRO A 2 -28.09 -39.14 23.01
CA PRO A 2 -28.59 -39.61 21.69
C PRO A 2 -27.81 -40.83 21.12
N LEU A 3 -28.33 -41.75 20.28
CA LEU A 3 -28.94 -41.71 18.92
C LEU A 3 -27.92 -41.27 17.83
N GLY A 4 -27.13 -42.20 17.26
CA GLY A 4 -27.32 -42.89 15.95
C GLY A 4 -26.17 -42.50 15.00
N TYR A 5 -25.57 -43.26 14.07
CA TYR A 5 -25.89 -44.50 13.35
C TYR A 5 -24.59 -45.24 12.94
N TYR A 6 -24.75 -46.52 12.61
CA TYR A 6 -23.73 -47.51 12.23
C TYR A 6 -23.14 -47.31 10.82
N LEU A 7 -21.83 -47.55 10.66
CA LEU A 7 -21.24 -48.02 9.41
C LEU A 7 -21.19 -49.54 9.46
N ALA A 8 -21.80 -50.18 8.47
CA ALA A 8 -21.84 -51.62 8.35
C ALA A 8 -20.63 -52.13 7.55
N GLN A 9 -20.10 -53.25 8.06
CA GLN A 9 -19.30 -54.28 7.39
C GLN A 9 -17.76 -54.09 7.32
N GLY A 10 -17.06 -54.92 8.10
CA GLY A 10 -15.71 -55.37 7.82
C GLY A 10 -14.73 -55.30 9.00
N LEU A 11 -14.87 -56.19 9.99
CA LEU A 11 -13.91 -56.34 11.11
C LEU A 11 -12.65 -57.10 10.69
N ILE A 12 -11.47 -56.59 11.06
CA ILE A 12 -10.33 -57.40 11.55
C ILE A 12 -9.75 -56.67 12.78
N PRO A 13 -9.57 -57.32 13.94
CA PRO A 13 -9.02 -56.67 15.13
C PRO A 13 -7.48 -56.62 15.04
N LEU A 14 -6.89 -55.45 15.27
CA LEU A 14 -5.44 -55.34 15.47
C LEU A 14 -5.13 -55.61 16.95
N GLY A 15 -4.46 -56.74 17.21
CA GLY A 15 -3.84 -57.02 18.51
C GLY A 15 -2.60 -56.14 18.74
N PRO A 16 -2.12 -56.04 20.00
CA PRO A 16 -0.98 -55.19 20.32
C PRO A 16 0.32 -56.01 20.24
N SER A 17 1.30 -55.61 19.40
CA SER A 17 2.74 -55.85 19.65
C SER A 17 3.63 -55.47 18.45
N SER A 18 4.70 -54.72 18.79
CA SER A 18 6.11 -54.86 18.35
C SER A 18 6.56 -54.50 16.92
N SER A 19 7.45 -53.47 16.91
CA SER A 19 8.80 -53.42 16.30
C SER A 19 8.98 -53.65 14.79
N ASP A 20 9.40 -52.58 14.13
CA ASP A 20 10.47 -52.46 13.10
C ASP A 20 10.99 -53.77 12.47
N GLU A 21 10.79 -53.95 11.15
CA GLU A 21 11.84 -54.17 10.12
C GLU A 21 11.23 -54.51 8.73
N GLU A 22 11.74 -53.81 7.70
CA GLU A 22 11.72 -54.08 6.24
C GLU A 22 10.43 -54.53 5.52
N GLY A 23 9.67 -53.56 5.00
CA GLY A 23 8.70 -53.77 3.92
C GLY A 23 9.26 -53.31 2.56
N GLY A 24 9.71 -54.25 1.72
CA GLY A 24 10.05 -53.99 0.33
C GLY A 24 8.83 -53.89 -0.60
N PRO A 25 9.00 -53.40 -1.85
CA PRO A 25 7.90 -53.23 -2.81
C PRO A 25 7.08 -54.50 -3.05
N CYS A 26 5.75 -54.38 -3.08
CA CYS A 26 4.85 -55.48 -3.44
C CYS A 26 4.48 -55.45 -4.93
N GLU A 27 4.68 -56.55 -5.66
CA GLU A 27 4.22 -56.76 -7.04
C GLU A 27 2.78 -57.26 -7.10
N LEU A 28 1.96 -56.63 -7.93
CA LEU A 28 0.61 -57.05 -8.25
C LEU A 28 0.61 -58.11 -9.36
N PRO A 29 -0.44 -58.94 -9.48
CA PRO A 29 -0.52 -60.03 -10.48
C PRO A 29 -0.46 -59.60 -11.95
N ASP A 30 -0.59 -58.30 -12.22
CA ASP A 30 -0.47 -57.70 -13.56
C ASP A 30 0.91 -57.08 -13.82
N GLY A 31 1.88 -57.33 -12.94
CA GLY A 31 3.27 -56.89 -13.07
C GLY A 31 3.54 -55.46 -12.59
N ARG A 32 2.59 -54.82 -11.90
CA ARG A 32 2.78 -53.47 -11.35
C ARG A 32 3.30 -53.52 -9.91
N ILE A 33 4.31 -52.71 -9.60
CA ILE A 33 4.89 -52.60 -8.25
C ILE A 33 4.23 -51.44 -7.50
N VAL A 34 3.83 -51.65 -6.25
CA VAL A 34 3.29 -50.59 -5.37
C VAL A 34 4.13 -50.48 -4.09
N CYS A 35 4.62 -49.27 -3.81
CA CYS A 35 5.22 -48.89 -2.51
C CYS A 35 4.25 -47.97 -1.75
N GLU A 36 4.11 -48.16 -0.44
CA GLU A 36 3.30 -47.27 0.42
C GLU A 36 3.96 -45.88 0.62
N PRO A 37 3.19 -44.82 0.89
CA PRO A 37 3.65 -43.45 0.72
C PRO A 37 4.23 -42.87 2.02
N HIS A 38 5.47 -43.19 2.38
CA HIS A 38 6.24 -42.41 3.35
C HIS A 38 7.66 -42.13 2.86
N GLY A 39 7.96 -40.84 2.67
CA GLY A 39 9.32 -40.32 2.67
C GLY A 39 9.86 -39.85 1.32
N LEU A 40 9.97 -38.52 1.21
CA LEU A 40 11.10 -37.82 0.56
C LEU A 40 11.52 -38.32 -0.82
N ASP A 41 10.89 -37.78 -1.87
CA ASP A 41 11.51 -37.76 -3.19
C ASP A 41 12.42 -36.54 -3.32
N LEU A 42 13.72 -36.81 -3.18
CA LEU A 42 14.79 -36.03 -3.80
C LEU A 42 14.75 -36.33 -5.30
N MET A 43 14.07 -35.49 -6.08
CA MET A 43 14.10 -35.56 -7.54
C MET A 43 14.54 -34.19 -8.10
N ASN A 44 15.71 -34.25 -8.74
CA ASN A 44 16.50 -33.29 -9.52
C ASN A 44 15.88 -31.93 -9.92
N GLU A 45 16.71 -30.89 -9.78
CA GLU A 45 16.40 -29.46 -10.00
C GLU A 45 16.24 -28.99 -11.46
N ASP A 46 16.27 -29.86 -12.48
CA ASP A 46 16.43 -29.38 -13.87
C ASP A 46 15.26 -29.55 -14.85
N ASP A 47 14.10 -30.14 -14.50
CA ASP A 47 13.09 -30.49 -15.55
C ASP A 47 11.61 -30.13 -15.27
N ILE A 48 11.30 -29.22 -14.34
CA ILE A 48 9.93 -28.64 -14.23
C ILE A 48 10.01 -27.11 -14.19
N ALA A 49 10.59 -26.54 -15.24
CA ALA A 49 10.59 -25.10 -15.49
C ALA A 49 10.07 -24.83 -16.91
N SER A 50 8.76 -24.86 -17.10
CA SER A 50 8.07 -24.00 -18.07
C SER A 50 6.57 -24.27 -18.01
N GLU A 51 5.79 -23.19 -18.08
CA GLU A 51 4.35 -23.21 -18.30
C GLU A 51 3.49 -23.66 -17.11
N GLN A 52 3.30 -22.77 -16.13
CA GLN A 52 1.98 -22.45 -15.49
C GLN A 52 2.08 -21.70 -14.13
N ARG A 53 3.27 -21.26 -13.71
CA ARG A 53 3.45 -20.40 -12.51
C ARG A 53 4.16 -19.08 -12.83
N ASP A 54 3.66 -18.31 -13.80
CA ASP A 54 3.88 -16.86 -13.75
C ASP A 54 2.86 -16.10 -14.61
N GLN A 55 1.76 -15.66 -13.99
CA GLN A 55 0.94 -14.57 -14.51
C GLN A 55 0.97 -13.37 -13.55
N ARG A 56 2.02 -13.25 -12.71
CA ARG A 56 2.25 -11.98 -12.03
C ARG A 56 2.88 -11.07 -13.07
N LYS A 57 2.19 -9.98 -13.42
CA LYS A 57 2.81 -8.89 -14.19
C LYS A 57 4.19 -8.61 -13.57
N PRO A 58 5.27 -8.55 -14.37
CA PRO A 58 6.62 -8.46 -13.83
C PRO A 58 6.74 -7.28 -12.86
N TYR A 59 7.52 -7.47 -11.79
CA TYR A 59 7.89 -6.43 -10.82
C TYR A 59 8.32 -5.09 -11.49
N VAL A 60 8.87 -5.14 -12.70
CA VAL A 60 9.24 -3.96 -13.51
C VAL A 60 8.07 -3.08 -13.98
N ASP A 61 6.83 -3.58 -14.14
CA ASP A 61 5.66 -2.74 -14.46
C ASP A 61 5.29 -1.81 -13.28
N ARG A 62 5.79 -2.11 -12.07
CA ARG A 62 5.52 -1.32 -10.86
C ARG A 62 6.43 -0.12 -10.69
N MET A 63 7.59 -0.10 -11.35
CA MET A 63 8.61 0.94 -11.14
C MET A 63 8.34 2.17 -12.01
N VAL A 64 7.69 2.03 -13.16
CA VAL A 64 7.50 3.14 -14.09
C VAL A 64 6.18 3.87 -13.78
N PRO A 65 6.20 5.17 -13.45
CA PRO A 65 4.99 5.97 -13.36
C PRO A 65 4.20 5.90 -14.67
N ARG A 66 2.87 5.77 -14.58
CA ARG A 66 1.99 5.77 -15.76
C ARG A 66 1.06 6.97 -15.75
N LYS A 67 0.77 7.52 -16.93
CA LYS A 67 -0.24 8.56 -17.10
C LYS A 67 -1.63 7.92 -17.07
N GLY A 68 -2.39 8.20 -16.02
CA GLY A 68 -3.77 7.75 -15.90
C GLY A 68 -4.67 8.33 -16.99
N THR A 69 -5.57 7.50 -17.48
CA THR A 69 -6.53 7.89 -18.53
C THR A 69 -7.76 8.59 -17.97
N GLY A 70 -7.98 8.51 -16.65
CA GLY A 70 -9.17 9.02 -15.98
C GLY A 70 -10.37 8.10 -16.15
N LYS A 71 -10.15 6.79 -16.29
CA LYS A 71 -11.23 5.77 -16.24
C LYS A 71 -11.65 5.47 -14.80
N VAL A 72 -10.71 5.61 -13.86
CA VAL A 72 -10.90 5.41 -12.43
C VAL A 72 -10.54 6.69 -11.70
N PHE A 73 -11.33 7.03 -10.68
CA PHE A 73 -11.09 8.17 -9.82
C PHE A 73 -11.20 7.77 -8.36
N PHE A 74 -10.53 8.53 -7.51
CA PHE A 74 -10.69 8.48 -6.07
C PHE A 74 -12.12 8.86 -5.67
N SER A 75 -12.63 8.25 -4.60
CA SER A 75 -13.83 8.70 -3.88
C SER A 75 -13.44 9.42 -2.58
N LYS A 76 -14.39 10.12 -1.97
CA LYS A 76 -14.23 10.65 -0.60
C LYS A 76 -14.65 9.59 0.40
N PHE A 77 -13.84 9.37 1.43
CA PHE A 77 -14.26 8.62 2.61
C PHE A 77 -15.31 9.44 3.37
N ASN A 78 -16.41 8.81 3.76
CA ASN A 78 -17.47 9.45 4.53
C ASN A 78 -17.53 8.79 5.92
N PRO A 79 -16.98 9.43 6.96
CA PRO A 79 -17.08 8.88 8.31
C PRO A 79 -18.55 8.81 8.76
N PRO A 80 -18.92 7.84 9.62
CA PRO A 80 -20.27 7.73 10.17
C PRO A 80 -20.80 9.02 10.82
N SER A 81 -19.92 9.76 11.51
CA SER A 81 -20.16 11.08 12.07
C SER A 81 -19.17 12.11 11.53
N PRO A 82 -19.58 13.37 11.27
CA PRO A 82 -18.67 14.46 10.90
C PRO A 82 -17.56 14.76 11.92
N THR A 83 -17.72 14.30 13.17
CA THR A 83 -16.75 14.48 14.25
C THR A 83 -15.83 13.29 14.46
N ASP A 84 -16.06 12.17 13.77
CA ASP A 84 -15.21 10.99 13.93
C ASP A 84 -13.79 11.32 13.47
N THR A 85 -12.83 10.84 14.23
CA THR A 85 -11.41 10.90 13.90
C THR A 85 -10.93 9.55 13.37
N PRO A 86 -9.79 9.50 12.67
CA PRO A 86 -9.18 8.24 12.29
C PRO A 86 -8.98 7.25 13.45
N LEU A 87 -8.66 7.74 14.65
CA LEU A 87 -8.46 6.89 15.83
C LEU A 87 -9.76 6.36 16.43
N ASP A 88 -10.91 6.97 16.12
CA ASP A 88 -12.22 6.47 16.54
C ASP A 88 -12.69 5.29 15.68
N LEU A 89 -12.20 5.20 14.43
CA LEU A 89 -12.67 4.23 13.43
C LEU A 89 -11.65 3.13 13.09
N PHE A 90 -10.36 3.39 13.31
CA PHE A 90 -9.26 2.52 12.89
C PHE A 90 -8.34 2.17 14.05
N SER A 91 -8.23 0.87 14.34
CA SER A 91 -7.31 0.33 15.34
C SER A 91 -6.16 -0.46 14.72
N GLY A 92 -5.07 -0.63 15.47
CA GLY A 92 -3.91 -1.41 15.02
C GLY A 92 -4.23 -2.90 14.97
N ARG A 93 -4.20 -3.49 13.77
CA ARG A 93 -4.33 -4.93 13.57
C ARG A 93 -3.11 -5.49 12.85
N ARG A 94 -2.63 -6.65 13.30
CA ARG A 94 -1.55 -7.36 12.62
C ARG A 94 -2.09 -7.99 11.33
N ARG A 95 -1.41 -7.76 10.21
CA ARG A 95 -1.68 -8.43 8.94
C ARG A 95 -0.66 -9.53 8.72
N TRP A 96 -1.01 -10.48 7.85
CA TRP A 96 -0.07 -11.51 7.43
C TRP A 96 1.05 -10.83 6.60
N ARG A 97 2.31 -11.25 6.77
CA ARG A 97 3.53 -10.72 6.10
C ARG A 97 4.09 -9.36 6.55
N THR A 98 3.51 -8.65 7.51
CA THR A 98 4.11 -7.41 8.03
C THR A 98 4.70 -7.60 9.43
N GLU A 99 5.86 -6.97 9.70
CA GLU A 99 6.47 -6.92 11.04
C GLU A 99 5.78 -5.91 11.97
N PHE A 100 5.05 -4.98 11.38
CA PHE A 100 4.28 -3.93 12.06
C PHE A 100 2.76 -4.10 11.84
N MET A 101 1.98 -3.44 12.68
CA MET A 101 0.52 -3.40 12.60
C MET A 101 0.04 -2.35 11.60
N ARG A 102 -1.04 -2.65 10.88
CA ARG A 102 -1.76 -1.70 10.04
C ARG A 102 -2.95 -1.15 10.78
N MET A 103 -3.17 0.15 10.65
CA MET A 103 -4.41 0.75 11.12
C MET A 103 -5.54 0.28 10.21
N THR A 104 -6.46 -0.48 10.78
CA THR A 104 -7.51 -1.22 10.08
C THR A 104 -8.85 -0.82 10.67
N HIS A 105 -9.86 -0.62 9.83
CA HIS A 105 -11.18 -0.22 10.26
C HIS A 105 -11.78 -1.24 11.22
N ASP A 106 -12.42 -0.77 12.29
CA ASP A 106 -12.84 -1.64 13.39
C ASP A 106 -13.95 -2.61 13.02
N VAL A 107 -14.82 -2.17 12.11
CA VAL A 107 -16.01 -2.91 11.67
C VAL A 107 -15.78 -3.61 10.31
N ASP A 108 -14.80 -3.14 9.54
CA ASP A 108 -14.48 -3.70 8.22
C ASP A 108 -12.99 -4.04 8.13
N PRO A 109 -12.58 -5.29 8.42
CA PRO A 109 -11.18 -5.67 8.46
C PRO A 109 -10.49 -5.64 7.09
N TRP A 110 -11.22 -5.35 6.00
CA TRP A 110 -10.69 -5.21 4.66
C TRP A 110 -10.40 -3.76 4.27
N THR A 111 -10.65 -2.80 5.16
CA THR A 111 -10.38 -1.38 4.97
C THR A 111 -9.20 -0.94 5.86
N GLY A 112 -8.13 -0.45 5.22
CA GLY A 112 -6.96 0.12 5.91
C GLY A 112 -6.94 1.64 5.84
N ILE A 113 -6.14 2.28 6.69
CA ILE A 113 -5.87 3.72 6.62
C ILE A 113 -4.37 4.03 6.66
N VAL A 114 -3.98 5.05 5.91
CA VAL A 114 -2.66 5.69 5.96
C VAL A 114 -2.80 7.20 6.02
N PHE A 115 -1.78 7.88 6.53
CA PHE A 115 -1.75 9.33 6.68
C PHE A 115 -0.66 9.90 5.80
N THR A 116 -0.95 10.99 5.09
CA THR A 116 0.00 11.62 4.15
C THR A 116 0.09 13.11 4.38
N ASP A 117 1.27 13.69 4.21
CA ASP A 117 1.50 15.13 4.28
C ASP A 117 2.60 15.59 3.31
N GLY A 118 2.47 16.81 2.82
CA GLY A 118 3.48 17.52 2.05
C GLY A 118 3.90 18.85 2.69
N ALA A 119 5.19 18.98 3.02
CA ALA A 119 5.75 20.22 3.55
C ALA A 119 6.57 20.96 2.49
N CYS A 120 6.54 22.29 2.52
CA CYS A 120 7.47 23.12 1.76
C CYS A 120 7.90 24.36 2.55
N PHE A 121 9.19 24.45 2.86
CA PHE A 121 9.80 25.69 3.36
C PHE A 121 10.02 26.67 2.22
N ASN A 122 9.87 27.96 2.50
CA ASN A 122 9.97 29.04 1.51
C ASN A 122 9.04 28.83 0.29
N ASN A 123 7.84 28.28 0.53
CA ASN A 123 6.86 28.03 -0.53
C ASN A 123 6.50 29.34 -1.27
N GLY A 124 6.67 29.35 -2.59
CA GLY A 124 6.48 30.55 -3.42
C GLY A 124 7.54 31.65 -3.24
N GLN A 125 8.61 31.37 -2.51
CA GLN A 125 9.73 32.29 -2.26
C GLN A 125 11.03 31.71 -2.82
N SER A 126 12.15 32.40 -2.61
CA SER A 126 13.47 31.92 -3.04
C SER A 126 13.91 30.68 -2.25
N ASN A 127 14.59 29.77 -2.95
CA ASN A 127 15.11 28.51 -2.39
C ASN A 127 14.04 27.67 -1.65
N PRO A 128 12.93 27.30 -2.34
CA PRO A 128 11.92 26.43 -1.75
C PRO A 128 12.47 25.02 -1.52
N LYS A 129 12.09 24.41 -0.40
CA LYS A 129 12.48 23.05 -0.05
C LYS A 129 11.26 22.24 0.33
N ALA A 130 10.87 21.31 -0.53
CA ALA A 130 9.69 20.48 -0.31
C ALA A 130 10.05 19.03 0.00
N ALA A 131 9.16 18.36 0.72
CA ALA A 131 9.25 16.95 1.08
C ALA A 131 7.85 16.39 1.35
N TRP A 132 7.73 15.08 1.20
CA TRP A 132 6.53 14.32 1.42
C TRP A 132 6.77 13.30 2.55
N ALA A 133 5.70 12.88 3.22
CA ALA A 133 5.76 11.81 4.20
C ALA A 133 4.46 11.01 4.26
N VAL A 134 4.57 9.75 4.68
CA VAL A 134 3.47 8.81 4.84
C VAL A 134 3.65 8.02 6.13
N HIS A 135 2.68 8.12 7.03
CA HIS A 135 2.58 7.26 8.22
C HIS A 135 1.61 6.11 7.93
N HIS A 136 2.11 4.88 7.99
CA HIS A 136 1.39 3.73 7.44
C HIS A 136 1.35 2.49 8.33
N GLY A 137 1.80 2.59 9.57
CA GLY A 137 1.76 1.46 10.49
C GLY A 137 2.36 1.78 11.84
N ILE A 138 2.28 0.80 12.74
CA ILE A 138 2.78 0.90 14.11
C ILE A 138 3.47 -0.42 14.46
N PHE A 139 4.76 -0.37 14.79
CA PHE A 139 5.49 -1.52 15.32
C PHE A 139 4.94 -1.95 16.68
N ARG A 140 5.24 -3.19 17.10
CA ARG A 140 4.78 -3.73 18.40
C ARG A 140 5.27 -2.94 19.61
N ASN A 141 6.43 -2.29 19.49
CA ASN A 141 7.01 -1.43 20.52
C ASN A 141 6.36 -0.03 20.57
N GLY A 142 5.33 0.22 19.75
CA GLY A 142 4.65 1.52 19.65
C GLY A 142 5.30 2.51 18.70
N GLN A 143 6.44 2.18 18.11
CA GLN A 143 7.10 3.05 17.12
C GLN A 143 6.24 3.16 15.86
N LEU A 144 6.06 4.38 15.37
CA LEU A 144 5.32 4.65 14.14
C LEU A 144 6.19 4.31 12.92
N VAL A 145 5.56 3.74 11.90
CA VAL A 145 6.19 3.41 10.62
C VAL A 145 5.90 4.55 9.67
N VAL A 146 6.96 5.29 9.32
CA VAL A 146 6.86 6.52 8.54
C VAL A 146 7.95 6.52 7.47
N ASP A 147 7.52 6.60 6.23
CA ASP A 147 8.40 6.85 5.08
C ASP A 147 8.30 8.31 4.68
N ALA A 148 9.43 8.91 4.32
CA ALA A 148 9.47 10.30 3.91
C ALA A 148 10.61 10.55 2.92
N GLY A 149 10.46 11.58 2.09
CA GLY A 149 11.43 11.89 1.06
C GLY A 149 11.39 13.35 0.66
N ARG A 150 12.52 13.88 0.18
CA ARG A 150 12.53 15.19 -0.47
C ARG A 150 11.75 15.10 -1.77
N LEU A 151 10.97 16.13 -2.08
CA LEU A 151 10.29 16.22 -3.37
C LEU A 151 11.34 16.30 -4.48
N GLU A 152 11.16 15.49 -5.52
CA GLU A 152 12.07 15.36 -6.64
C GLU A 152 12.09 16.64 -7.49
N MET A 153 13.26 16.96 -8.06
CA MET A 153 13.44 18.17 -8.89
C MET A 153 12.78 18.03 -10.27
N ARG A 154 12.61 16.82 -10.77
CA ARG A 154 11.95 16.51 -12.04
C ARG A 154 10.62 15.80 -11.81
N GLY A 155 9.71 15.93 -12.77
CA GLY A 155 8.43 15.23 -12.76
C GLY A 155 8.57 13.75 -13.13
N PRO A 156 7.49 12.95 -12.99
CA PRO A 156 7.50 11.52 -13.28
C PRO A 156 7.59 11.14 -14.77
N PHE A 157 7.42 12.10 -15.70
CA PHE A 157 7.22 11.80 -17.13
C PHE A 157 8.16 12.50 -18.11
N ASP A 158 9.00 13.41 -17.62
CA ASP A 158 9.95 14.16 -18.44
C ASP A 158 11.12 14.69 -17.59
N ASP A 159 12.17 15.16 -18.25
CA ASP A 159 13.35 15.73 -17.60
C ASP A 159 13.18 17.20 -17.16
N SER A 160 11.96 17.74 -17.22
CA SER A 160 11.76 19.16 -16.90
C SER A 160 11.85 19.40 -15.39
N ILE A 161 12.58 20.46 -15.03
CA ILE A 161 12.70 20.89 -13.64
C ILE A 161 11.36 21.51 -13.20
N ARG A 162 10.90 21.08 -12.03
CA ARG A 162 9.64 21.48 -11.43
C ARG A 162 9.89 22.31 -10.18
N GLU A 163 8.99 23.25 -9.92
CA GLU A 163 9.05 24.05 -8.69
C GLU A 163 8.84 23.15 -7.46
N GLN A 164 9.57 23.44 -6.39
CA GLN A 164 9.32 22.82 -5.09
C GLN A 164 8.17 23.58 -4.42
N THR A 165 7.02 22.92 -4.23
CA THR A 165 5.83 23.55 -3.63
C THR A 165 5.14 22.59 -2.69
N SER A 166 4.35 23.14 -1.75
CA SER A 166 3.51 22.32 -0.86
C SER A 166 2.56 21.44 -1.66
N ASN A 167 1.84 22.01 -2.63
CA ASN A 167 0.86 21.26 -3.43
C ASN A 167 1.46 20.08 -4.18
N ARG A 168 2.69 20.20 -4.69
CA ARG A 168 3.37 19.06 -5.33
C ARG A 168 3.79 18.00 -4.31
N ALA A 169 4.26 18.42 -3.14
CA ALA A 169 4.59 17.51 -2.06
C ALA A 169 3.36 16.72 -1.57
N GLU A 170 2.21 17.37 -1.44
CA GLU A 170 0.95 16.70 -1.05
C GLU A 170 0.56 15.60 -2.05
N LEU A 171 0.58 15.91 -3.35
CA LEU A 171 0.28 14.93 -4.40
C LEU A 171 1.29 13.78 -4.41
N ARG A 172 2.58 14.10 -4.23
CA ARG A 172 3.64 13.11 -4.18
C ARG A 172 3.49 12.19 -2.97
N ALA A 173 3.06 12.69 -1.81
CA ALA A 173 2.80 11.90 -0.62
C ALA A 173 1.70 10.86 -0.84
N ILE A 174 0.61 11.23 -1.52
CA ILE A 174 -0.46 10.28 -1.90
C ILE A 174 0.05 9.24 -2.90
N ILE A 175 0.82 9.64 -3.91
CA ILE A 175 1.43 8.72 -4.87
C ILE A 175 2.37 7.74 -4.14
N ALA A 176 3.21 8.23 -3.22
CA ALA A 176 4.08 7.40 -2.40
C ALA A 176 3.29 6.38 -1.59
N ALA A 177 2.21 6.83 -0.92
CA ALA A 177 1.33 5.97 -0.13
C ALA A 177 0.78 4.78 -0.94
N LEU A 178 0.43 5.01 -2.21
CA LEU A 178 -0.07 3.96 -3.10
C LEU A 178 1.02 2.99 -3.58
N ARG A 179 2.30 3.42 -3.56
CA ARG A 179 3.44 2.66 -4.11
C ARG A 179 4.31 1.95 -3.05
N PHE A 180 4.24 2.30 -1.77
CA PHE A 180 5.02 1.61 -0.72
C PHE A 180 4.73 0.11 -0.64
N HIS A 181 3.45 -0.24 -0.74
CA HIS A 181 3.02 -1.61 -0.50
C HIS A 181 1.96 -2.03 -1.49
N GLU A 182 1.95 -3.32 -1.76
CA GLU A 182 0.79 -3.97 -2.35
C GLU A 182 -0.28 -4.16 -1.29
N TRP A 183 -1.06 -3.12 -1.04
CA TRP A 183 -2.15 -3.15 -0.07
C TRP A 183 -3.13 -4.31 -0.30
N ALA A 184 -3.34 -4.68 -1.57
CA ALA A 184 -4.14 -5.84 -1.96
C ALA A 184 -3.53 -7.17 -1.48
N ASP A 185 -2.20 -7.31 -1.50
CA ASP A 185 -1.49 -8.50 -0.98
C ASP A 185 -1.57 -8.60 0.55
N GLU A 186 -1.75 -7.47 1.23
CA GLU A 186 -2.12 -7.40 2.66
C GLU A 186 -3.61 -7.60 2.91
N SER A 187 -4.33 -8.09 1.90
CA SER A 187 -5.77 -8.37 1.89
C SER A 187 -6.66 -7.14 2.06
N PHE A 188 -6.18 -5.91 1.84
CA PHE A 188 -7.07 -4.76 1.82
C PHE A 188 -7.86 -4.70 0.51
N ARG A 189 -9.15 -4.40 0.61
CA ARG A 189 -10.05 -4.10 -0.51
C ARG A 189 -10.29 -2.60 -0.66
N THR A 190 -10.11 -1.86 0.43
CA THR A 190 -10.17 -0.40 0.43
C THR A 190 -9.00 0.17 1.22
N LEU A 191 -8.38 1.21 0.68
CA LEU A 191 -7.39 2.02 1.38
C LEU A 191 -7.92 3.44 1.53
N VAL A 192 -8.03 3.89 2.78
CA VAL A 192 -8.33 5.28 3.11
C VAL A 192 -7.01 6.04 3.25
N ILE A 193 -6.90 7.17 2.55
CA ILE A 193 -5.75 8.06 2.63
C ILE A 193 -6.22 9.34 3.33
N ALA A 194 -5.76 9.53 4.56
CA ALA A 194 -6.04 10.70 5.37
C ALA A 194 -5.00 11.80 5.14
N THR A 195 -5.46 13.01 4.86
CA THR A 195 -4.62 14.20 4.62
C THR A 195 -5.38 15.46 5.02
N ASP A 196 -4.67 16.50 5.44
CA ASP A 196 -5.22 17.84 5.66
C ASP A 196 -5.19 18.73 4.40
N SER A 197 -4.79 18.17 3.25
CA SER A 197 -4.78 18.87 1.97
C SER A 197 -6.13 18.83 1.26
N SER A 198 -6.96 19.86 1.48
CA SER A 198 -8.19 20.05 0.68
C SER A 198 -7.91 20.16 -0.83
N TYR A 199 -6.74 20.68 -1.23
CA TYR A 199 -6.29 20.73 -2.62
C TYR A 199 -6.19 19.32 -3.22
N ALA A 200 -5.55 18.38 -2.50
CA ALA A 200 -5.40 17.02 -2.97
C ALA A 200 -6.75 16.28 -3.01
N VAL A 201 -7.54 16.41 -1.94
CA VAL A 201 -8.85 15.75 -1.81
C VAL A 201 -9.83 16.22 -2.89
N GLU A 202 -10.06 17.54 -3.02
CA GLU A 202 -10.98 18.06 -4.03
C GLU A 202 -10.44 17.90 -5.45
N GLY A 203 -9.13 18.01 -5.64
CA GLY A 203 -8.53 17.82 -6.95
C GLY A 203 -8.68 16.40 -7.48
N ALA A 204 -8.41 15.40 -6.66
CA ALA A 204 -8.52 13.99 -7.04
C ALA A 204 -9.97 13.51 -7.19
N THR A 205 -10.88 14.02 -6.34
CA THR A 205 -12.27 13.54 -6.29
C THR A 205 -13.24 14.38 -7.11
N THR A 206 -12.92 15.63 -7.44
CA THR A 206 -13.83 16.57 -8.13
C THR A 206 -13.18 17.19 -9.37
N TRP A 207 -12.05 17.88 -9.22
CA TRP A 207 -11.53 18.75 -10.29
C TRP A 207 -10.91 17.99 -11.46
N CYS A 208 -10.20 16.88 -11.22
CA CYS A 208 -9.57 16.07 -12.28
C CYS A 208 -10.57 15.62 -13.35
N ARG A 209 -11.81 15.28 -12.95
CA ARG A 209 -12.89 14.93 -13.91
C ARG A 209 -13.19 16.08 -14.87
N THR A 210 -13.24 17.30 -14.34
CA THR A 210 -13.51 18.50 -15.14
C THR A 210 -12.32 18.86 -16.01
N TRP A 211 -11.10 18.79 -15.47
CA TRP A 211 -9.88 19.07 -16.21
C TRP A 211 -9.69 18.10 -17.38
N LEU A 212 -9.85 16.80 -17.17
CA LEU A 212 -9.78 15.80 -18.25
C LEU A 212 -10.80 16.08 -19.36
N ARG A 213 -12.05 16.34 -19.00
CA ARG A 213 -13.10 16.70 -19.97
C ARG A 213 -12.75 17.95 -20.78
N ASN A 214 -12.06 18.90 -20.15
CA ASN A 214 -11.66 20.17 -20.77
C ASN A 214 -10.24 20.13 -21.36
N GLY A 215 -9.64 18.95 -21.54
CA GLY A 215 -8.31 18.82 -22.14
C GLY A 215 -7.18 19.38 -21.27
N TRP A 216 -7.25 19.16 -19.95
CA TRP A 216 -6.36 19.70 -18.92
C TRP A 216 -6.33 21.22 -18.84
N ARG A 217 -7.52 21.83 -18.97
CA ARG A 217 -7.68 23.28 -18.84
C ARG A 217 -8.47 23.70 -17.62
N THR A 218 -8.01 24.78 -16.98
CA THR A 218 -8.74 25.45 -15.91
C THR A 218 -9.88 26.29 -16.49
N SER A 219 -10.87 26.63 -15.66
CA SER A 219 -11.91 27.60 -16.01
C SER A 219 -11.45 29.06 -15.86
N GLN A 220 -10.23 29.29 -15.38
CA GLN A 220 -9.73 30.62 -15.05
C GLN A 220 -9.30 31.36 -16.34
N PRO A 221 -9.84 32.56 -16.59
CA PRO A 221 -9.38 33.38 -17.71
C PRO A 221 -7.89 33.71 -17.60
N GLY A 222 -7.15 33.59 -18.70
CA GLY A 222 -5.74 34.01 -18.80
C GLY A 222 -4.68 33.00 -18.32
N ASN A 223 -5.04 31.97 -17.55
CA ASN A 223 -4.15 30.86 -17.24
C ASN A 223 -4.85 29.51 -17.46
N PRO A 224 -4.98 29.10 -18.72
CA PRO A 224 -5.79 27.94 -19.06
C PRO A 224 -5.13 26.64 -18.59
N GLU A 225 -3.85 26.59 -18.25
CA GLU A 225 -3.17 25.32 -17.96
C GLU A 225 -3.31 24.89 -16.50
N VAL A 226 -3.65 23.61 -16.30
CA VAL A 226 -3.72 23.02 -14.96
C VAL A 226 -2.32 22.84 -14.40
N LYS A 227 -2.03 23.49 -13.27
CA LYS A 227 -0.78 23.30 -12.52
C LYS A 227 -0.65 21.86 -12.01
N ASN A 228 0.59 21.37 -11.93
CA ASN A 228 0.94 20.04 -11.42
C ASN A 228 0.30 18.88 -12.21
N ARG A 229 -0.03 19.12 -13.50
CA ARG A 229 -0.64 18.12 -14.37
C ARG A 229 0.13 16.81 -14.39
N ASP A 230 1.46 16.86 -14.37
CA ASP A 230 2.33 15.68 -14.31
C ASP A 230 2.02 14.79 -13.09
N LEU A 231 1.86 15.37 -11.91
CA LEU A 231 1.50 14.60 -10.72
C LEU A 231 0.04 14.18 -10.71
N TRP A 232 -0.88 14.98 -11.27
CA TRP A 232 -2.28 14.55 -11.42
C TRP A 232 -2.44 13.37 -12.38
N GLU A 233 -1.72 13.38 -13.51
CA GLU A 233 -1.69 12.26 -14.45
C GLU A 233 -1.10 11.01 -13.79
N ALA A 234 -0.02 11.15 -13.00
CA ALA A 234 0.54 10.03 -12.24
C ALA A 234 -0.43 9.49 -11.17
N LEU A 235 -1.08 10.38 -10.42
CA LEU A 235 -2.03 10.01 -9.38
C LEU A 235 -3.25 9.26 -9.95
N LEU A 236 -3.77 9.68 -11.11
CA LEU A 236 -4.81 8.93 -11.82
C LEU A 236 -4.30 7.57 -12.32
N GLY A 237 -3.02 7.49 -12.71
CA GLY A 237 -2.37 6.24 -13.07
C GLY A 237 -2.36 5.26 -11.91
N GLU A 238 -2.05 5.73 -10.70
CA GLU A 238 -2.11 4.92 -9.48
C GLU A 238 -3.54 4.50 -9.11
N ALA A 239 -4.54 5.37 -9.31
CA ALA A 239 -5.95 5.00 -9.10
C ALA A 239 -6.37 3.84 -10.01
N GLU A 240 -6.03 3.91 -11.29
CA GLU A 240 -6.30 2.83 -12.24
C GLU A 240 -5.55 1.56 -11.83
N ARG A 241 -4.33 1.68 -11.30
CA ARG A 241 -3.50 0.51 -10.92
C ARG A 241 -4.08 -0.17 -9.69
N ALA A 242 -4.46 0.60 -8.69
CA ALA A 242 -5.16 0.10 -7.51
C ALA A 242 -6.43 -0.66 -7.92
N HIS A 243 -7.22 -0.10 -8.84
CA HIS A 243 -8.43 -0.75 -9.32
C HIS A 243 -8.17 -2.06 -10.07
N GLU A 244 -7.15 -2.11 -10.93
CA GLU A 244 -6.70 -3.36 -11.58
C GLU A 244 -6.33 -4.45 -10.57
N LEU A 245 -5.83 -4.06 -9.40
CA LEU A 245 -5.49 -4.95 -8.28
C LEU A 245 -6.67 -5.21 -7.32
N GLY A 246 -7.88 -4.72 -7.63
CA GLY A 246 -9.07 -4.90 -6.79
C GLY A 246 -9.09 -4.05 -5.53
N LEU A 247 -8.31 -2.96 -5.49
CA LEU A 247 -8.22 -2.03 -4.36
C LEU A 247 -8.97 -0.73 -4.68
N ASN A 248 -9.94 -0.37 -3.86
CA ASN A 248 -10.59 0.93 -3.88
C ASN A 248 -9.78 1.94 -3.07
N ILE A 249 -9.70 3.18 -3.55
CA ILE A 249 -9.01 4.26 -2.82
C ILE A 249 -10.00 5.36 -2.45
N GLU A 250 -10.03 5.69 -1.16
CA GLU A 250 -10.84 6.77 -0.62
C GLU A 250 -9.96 7.83 0.02
N LEU A 251 -10.23 9.11 -0.24
CA LEU A 251 -9.53 10.22 0.40
C LEU A 251 -10.36 10.79 1.54
N TRP A 252 -9.72 11.00 2.69
CA TRP A 252 -10.33 11.64 3.86
C TRP A 252 -9.63 12.96 4.18
N HIS A 253 -10.34 14.07 4.03
CA HIS A 253 -9.86 15.37 4.50
C HIS A 253 -10.01 15.44 6.03
N ILE A 254 -8.88 15.47 6.74
CA ILE A 254 -8.83 15.53 8.20
C ILE A 254 -8.25 16.86 8.69
N PRO A 255 -8.62 17.34 9.89
CA PRO A 255 -7.94 18.48 10.49
C PRO A 255 -6.45 18.24 10.68
N ARG A 256 -5.61 19.25 10.44
CA ARG A 256 -4.14 19.18 10.59
C ARG A 256 -3.67 18.66 11.94
N GLY A 257 -4.40 18.97 13.02
CA GLY A 257 -4.09 18.47 14.37
C GLY A 257 -4.15 16.95 14.51
N LEU A 258 -4.80 16.25 13.57
CA LEU A 258 -4.86 14.78 13.52
C LEU A 258 -3.80 14.18 12.58
N ASN A 259 -3.02 15.01 11.87
CA ASN A 259 -2.02 14.58 10.88
C ASN A 259 -0.57 14.92 11.30
N THR A 260 -0.32 15.11 12.60
CA THR A 260 0.95 15.66 13.12
C THR A 260 2.17 14.79 12.84
N VAL A 261 2.00 13.48 12.72
CA VAL A 261 3.09 12.53 12.45
C VAL A 261 3.65 12.72 11.04
N ALA A 262 2.78 12.71 10.04
CA ALA A 262 3.17 12.92 8.64
C ALA A 262 3.69 14.35 8.43
N ASP A 263 3.01 15.35 8.97
CA ASP A 263 3.45 16.77 8.93
C ASP A 263 4.85 16.97 9.53
N GLY A 264 5.09 16.37 10.70
CA GLY A 264 6.39 16.44 11.37
C GLY A 264 7.51 15.76 10.57
N ALA A 265 7.21 14.61 9.95
CA ALA A 265 8.15 13.88 9.11
C ALA A 265 8.50 14.63 7.83
N ALA A 266 7.50 15.14 7.10
CA ALA A 266 7.72 15.91 5.88
C ALA A 266 8.56 17.17 6.18
N LYS A 267 8.23 17.92 7.25
CA LYS A 267 9.02 19.10 7.66
C LYS A 267 10.48 18.75 8.00
N LYS A 268 10.71 17.66 8.73
CA LYS A 268 12.07 17.22 9.09
C LYS A 268 12.90 16.90 7.84
N VAL A 269 12.32 16.19 6.86
CA VAL A 269 13.05 15.81 5.65
C VAL A 269 13.32 17.01 4.75
N ALA A 270 12.36 17.93 4.62
CA ALA A 270 12.49 19.12 3.77
C ALA A 270 13.78 19.92 4.03
N VAL A 271 14.25 20.00 5.28
CA VAL A 271 15.43 20.82 5.64
C VAL A 271 16.75 20.05 5.66
N ASN A 272 16.74 18.73 5.85
CA ASN A 272 17.93 17.96 6.23
C ASN A 272 18.64 17.22 5.08
N TYR A 273 18.00 17.10 3.91
CA TYR A 273 18.53 16.29 2.80
C TYR A 273 18.49 17.05 1.47
N SER A 274 19.32 16.67 0.51
CA SER A 274 19.23 17.19 -0.87
C SER A 274 18.03 16.59 -1.60
N ALA A 275 17.41 17.38 -2.48
CA ALA A 275 16.35 16.87 -3.34
C ALA A 275 16.93 15.92 -4.41
N PRO A 276 16.30 14.76 -4.68
CA PRO A 276 16.68 13.90 -5.79
C PRO A 276 16.56 14.66 -7.11
N GLU A 277 17.48 14.42 -8.03
CA GLU A 277 17.39 15.02 -9.36
C GLU A 277 16.20 14.48 -10.16
N GLY A 278 16.00 13.16 -10.10
CA GLY A 278 14.96 12.44 -10.83
C GLY A 278 13.92 11.81 -9.90
N TRP A 279 12.80 11.43 -10.49
CA TRP A 279 11.77 10.62 -9.84
C TRP A 279 12.37 9.29 -9.35
N SER A 280 12.14 8.93 -8.09
CA SER A 280 12.62 7.67 -7.51
C SER A 280 11.50 6.91 -6.80
N GLU A 281 11.48 5.60 -6.98
CA GLU A 281 10.63 4.64 -6.27
C GLU A 281 11.44 3.78 -5.28
N ASP A 282 12.75 4.05 -5.15
CA ASP A 282 13.61 3.41 -4.16
C ASP A 282 13.39 4.08 -2.80
N PHE A 283 12.31 3.67 -2.13
CA PHE A 283 11.95 4.14 -0.80
C PHE A 283 12.92 3.65 0.29
N ASP A 284 13.70 2.59 0.01
CA ASP A 284 14.71 2.02 0.91
C ASP A 284 15.96 2.91 1.09
N ALA A 285 16.22 3.87 0.19
CA ALA A 285 17.49 4.60 0.14
C ALA A 285 17.61 5.77 1.13
N GLY A 286 16.57 6.09 1.89
CA GLY A 286 16.59 7.31 2.68
C GLY A 286 15.49 7.41 3.72
N ILE A 287 15.65 6.67 4.81
CA ILE A 287 15.52 7.11 6.21
C ILE A 287 15.40 5.82 7.03
N ASN A 288 16.54 5.38 7.59
CA ASN A 288 16.49 4.74 8.90
C ASN A 288 15.88 5.81 9.83
N ALA A 289 14.56 5.80 9.96
CA ALA A 289 13.87 6.67 10.89
C ALA A 289 14.39 6.26 12.27
N GLU A 290 15.35 7.02 12.79
CA GLU A 290 15.50 7.21 14.23
C GLU A 290 14.06 7.24 14.77
N PRO A 291 13.67 6.28 15.64
CA PRO A 291 12.30 6.05 16.01
C PRO A 291 11.60 7.38 16.28
N TYR A 292 10.56 7.70 15.50
CA TYR A 292 9.68 8.81 15.84
C TYR A 292 8.96 8.42 17.14
N GLN A 293 9.58 8.72 18.28
CA GLN A 293 8.94 8.65 19.59
C GLN A 293 7.99 9.84 19.71
N PHE A 294 6.78 9.70 19.16
CA PHE A 294 5.66 10.42 19.73
C PHE A 294 5.19 9.59 20.93
N VAL A 295 5.69 9.92 22.12
CA VAL A 295 4.98 9.51 23.33
C VAL A 295 3.64 10.24 23.27
N LEU A 296 2.59 9.52 22.91
CA LEU A 296 1.23 9.98 23.14
C LEU A 296 1.10 10.13 24.66
N GLU A 297 1.33 11.35 25.16
CA GLU A 297 0.87 11.72 26.49
C GLU A 297 -0.64 11.55 26.47
N ARG A 298 -1.10 10.43 27.03
CA ARG A 298 -2.51 10.27 27.38
C ARG A 298 -2.80 11.38 28.38
N HIS A 299 -3.46 12.44 27.93
CA HIS A 299 -4.10 13.37 28.84
C HIS A 299 -5.11 12.56 29.66
N ALA A 300 -4.78 12.42 30.94
CA ALA A 300 -5.64 11.87 31.99
C ALA A 300 -6.78 12.83 32.33
#